data_AF-A0A520HVP0-F1
#
_entry.id   AF-A0A520HVP0-F1
#
_cell.length_a   1.000
_cell.length_b   1.000
_cell.length_c   1.000
_cell.angle_alpha   90.00
_cell.angle_beta   90.00
_cell.angle_gamma   90.00
#
_symmetry.space_group_name_H-M   'P 1'
#
loop_
_entity.id
_entity.type
_entity.pdbx_description
1 polymer ?
#
loop_
_entity_poly.entity_id
_entity_poly.type
_entity_poly.pdbx_seq_one_letter_code
_entity_poly.pdbx_strand_id
1 'polypeptide(L)'
;MIQSTASLQSLLNTQTGALAKTLNNVSSITGNLAASNGQVTNVVSNLDKTTSKLAALEFDKTMNTLNATVNEMHAIIGKINSTEGSLGKIMNDPVLYNNLASTGNKLNLLLDDIRVNPKRYINISVFGKKSTGSALKVPLPDTLNAPYYIEKVKTN
;
A
#
# COMPACT_ATOMS: atom_id res chain seq x y z
N MET A 1 -36.94 40.50 48.45
CA MET A 1 -37.64 39.25 48.08
C MET A 1 -38.23 39.26 46.67
N ILE A 2 -38.73 40.40 46.14
CA ILE A 2 -39.31 40.49 44.79
C ILE A 2 -38.25 40.43 43.66
N GLN A 3 -37.07 41.04 43.85
CA GLN A 3 -35.99 40.97 42.85
C GLN A 3 -35.41 39.56 42.69
N SER A 4 -35.25 38.83 43.80
CA SER A 4 -34.71 37.46 43.80
C SER A 4 -35.62 36.46 43.10
N THR A 5 -36.95 36.60 43.23
CA THR A 5 -37.91 35.76 42.51
C THR A 5 -37.93 36.06 41.02
N ALA A 6 -37.78 37.33 40.62
CA ALA A 6 -37.67 37.71 39.21
C ALA A 6 -36.39 37.17 38.54
N SER A 7 -35.24 37.27 39.21
CA SER A 7 -33.97 36.68 38.73
C SER A 7 -34.05 35.15 38.63
N LEU A 8 -34.67 34.51 39.62
CA LEU A 8 -34.89 33.05 39.60
C LEU A 8 -35.82 32.64 38.45
N GLN A 9 -36.90 33.38 38.22
CA GLN A 9 -37.84 33.12 37.12
C GLN A 9 -37.17 33.28 35.75
N SER A 10 -36.24 34.23 35.61
CA SER A 10 -35.44 34.39 34.38
C SER A 10 -34.47 33.23 34.16
N LEU A 11 -33.82 32.74 35.22
CA LEU A 11 -32.93 31.58 35.20
C LEU A 11 -33.66 30.28 34.85
N LEU A 12 -34.83 30.06 35.46
CA LEU A 12 -35.67 28.87 35.30
C LEU A 12 -36.59 28.93 34.08
N ASN A 13 -36.56 30.02 33.32
CA ASN A 13 -37.29 30.11 32.08
C ASN A 13 -36.82 28.99 31.13
N THR A 14 -37.73 28.09 30.78
CA THR A 14 -37.45 26.87 30.02
C THR A 14 -37.13 27.10 28.55
N GLN A 15 -37.42 28.31 28.02
CA GLN A 15 -37.16 28.67 26.63
C GLN A 15 -35.94 29.58 26.46
N THR A 16 -35.74 30.54 27.37
CA THR A 16 -34.70 31.58 27.21
C THR A 16 -33.70 31.66 28.36
N GLY A 17 -33.96 30.96 29.47
CA GLY A 17 -33.16 31.00 30.69
C GLY A 17 -31.77 30.38 30.50
N ALA A 18 -30.80 30.88 31.27
CA ALA A 18 -29.42 30.39 31.21
C ALA A 18 -29.30 28.90 31.57
N LEU A 19 -30.16 28.40 32.47
CA LEU A 19 -30.21 26.97 32.80
C LEU A 19 -30.67 26.13 31.61
N ALA A 20 -31.75 26.53 30.93
CA ALA A 20 -32.26 25.83 29.75
C ALA A 20 -31.21 25.77 28.63
N LYS A 21 -30.51 26.88 28.36
CA LYS A 21 -29.40 26.92 27.38
C LYS A 21 -28.27 25.97 27.77
N THR A 22 -27.92 25.91 29.05
CA THR A 22 -26.87 25.00 29.54
C THR A 22 -27.29 23.55 29.37
N LEU A 23 -28.52 23.19 29.73
CA LEU A 23 -29.05 21.83 29.56
C LEU A 23 -29.12 21.42 28.08
N ASN A 24 -29.51 22.33 27.19
CA ASN A 24 -29.48 22.09 25.75
C ASN A 24 -28.04 21.86 25.24
N ASN A 25 -27.09 22.69 25.65
CA ASN A 25 -25.68 22.52 25.28
C ASN A 25 -25.13 21.18 25.79
N VAL A 26 -25.44 20.82 27.05
CA VAL A 26 -25.06 19.52 27.62
C VAL A 26 -25.66 18.38 26.79
N SER A 27 -26.96 18.44 26.48
CA SER A 27 -27.64 17.44 25.64
C SER A 27 -26.99 17.30 24.26
N SER A 28 -26.64 18.41 23.61
CA SER A 28 -25.94 18.40 22.33
C SER A 28 -24.54 17.82 22.43
N ILE A 29 -23.76 18.20 23.45
CA ILE A 29 -22.42 17.66 23.70
C ILE A 29 -22.48 16.15 23.96
N THR A 30 -23.40 15.70 24.80
CA THR A 30 -23.57 14.27 25.10
C THR A 30 -24.05 13.48 23.88
N GLY A 31 -24.92 14.07 23.06
CA GLY A 31 -25.35 13.48 21.80
C GLY A 31 -24.19 13.35 20.80
N ASN A 32 -23.39 14.40 20.66
CA ASN A 32 -22.18 14.38 19.82
C ASN A 32 -21.16 13.36 20.32
N LEU A 33 -20.93 13.26 21.63
CA LEU A 33 -20.04 12.26 22.22
C LEU A 33 -20.53 10.83 21.94
N ALA A 34 -21.84 10.59 22.07
CA ALA A 34 -22.43 9.29 21.75
C ALA A 34 -22.26 8.94 20.26
N ALA A 35 -22.47 9.91 19.35
CA ALA A 35 -22.23 9.73 17.92
C ALA A 35 -20.75 9.48 17.61
N SER A 36 -19.84 10.23 18.23
CA SER A 36 -18.39 10.05 18.10
C SER A 36 -17.93 8.69 18.60
N ASN A 37 -18.51 8.14 19.67
CA ASN A 37 -18.19 6.78 20.13
C ASN A 37 -18.46 5.72 19.05
N GLY A 38 -19.53 5.87 18.28
CA GLY A 38 -19.81 5.00 17.14
C GLY A 38 -18.75 5.12 16.04
N GLN A 39 -18.34 6.35 15.71
CA GLN A 39 -17.28 6.59 14.72
C GLN A 39 -15.92 6.04 15.18
N VAL A 40 -15.55 6.27 16.44
CA VAL A 40 -14.32 5.73 17.05
C VAL A 40 -14.32 4.21 17.01
N THR A 41 -15.44 3.57 17.36
CA THR A 41 -15.58 2.11 17.29
C THR A 41 -15.36 1.59 15.88
N ASN A 42 -15.92 2.26 14.87
CA ASN A 42 -15.72 1.89 13.46
C ASN A 42 -14.26 2.07 13.03
N VAL A 43 -13.60 3.16 13.44
CA VAL A 43 -12.16 3.38 13.17
C VAL A 43 -11.33 2.26 13.79
N VAL A 44 -11.55 1.94 15.07
CA VAL A 44 -10.82 0.86 15.76
C VAL A 44 -11.07 -0.50 15.08
N SER A 45 -12.31 -0.81 14.70
CA SER A 45 -12.62 -2.06 13.99
C SER A 45 -11.96 -2.11 12.60
N ASN A 46 -11.96 -1.01 11.86
CA ASN A 46 -11.31 -0.95 10.55
C ASN A 46 -9.78 -1.03 10.67
N LEU A 47 -9.20 -0.41 11.71
CA LEU A 47 -7.78 -0.53 12.03
C LEU A 47 -7.43 -2.00 12.33
N ASP A 48 -8.18 -2.68 13.21
CA ASP A 48 -7.96 -4.08 13.55
C ASP A 48 -8.04 -5.01 12.32
N LYS A 49 -9.06 -4.83 11.47
CA LYS A 49 -9.17 -5.57 10.20
C LYS A 49 -8.00 -5.30 9.26
N THR A 50 -7.55 -4.04 9.18
CA THR A 50 -6.45 -3.64 8.30
C THR A 50 -5.12 -4.21 8.81
N THR A 51 -4.85 -4.10 10.10
CA THR A 51 -3.64 -4.64 10.72
C THR A 51 -3.62 -6.17 10.66
N SER A 52 -4.77 -6.82 10.81
CA SER A 52 -4.88 -8.28 10.65
C SER A 52 -4.62 -8.73 9.21
N LYS A 53 -5.19 -8.03 8.22
CA LYS A 53 -4.91 -8.32 6.80
C LYS A 53 -3.43 -8.10 6.45
N LEU A 54 -2.82 -7.05 7.00
CA LEU A 54 -1.39 -6.76 6.83
C LEU A 54 -0.52 -7.85 7.45
N ALA A 55 -0.84 -8.28 8.66
CA ALA A 55 -0.12 -9.36 9.35
C ALA A 55 -0.27 -10.71 8.61
N ALA A 56 -1.40 -10.93 7.93
CA ALA A 56 -1.65 -12.12 7.12
C ALA A 56 -1.01 -12.08 5.72
N LEU A 57 -0.39 -10.97 5.30
CA LEU A 57 0.31 -10.94 4.02
C LEU A 57 1.55 -11.84 4.08
N GLU A 58 1.54 -12.91 3.29
CA GLU A 58 2.71 -13.77 3.06
C GLU A 58 3.68 -13.10 2.06
N PHE A 59 4.10 -11.86 2.36
CA PHE A 59 4.93 -11.04 1.47
C PHE A 59 6.27 -11.72 1.18
N ASP A 60 6.94 -12.23 2.22
CA ASP A 60 8.22 -12.94 2.07
C ASP A 60 8.09 -14.19 1.19
N LYS A 61 7.01 -14.96 1.37
CA LYS A 61 6.73 -16.15 0.55
C LYS A 61 6.46 -15.78 -0.91
N THR A 62 5.70 -14.72 -1.14
CA THR A 62 5.42 -14.21 -2.50
C THR A 62 6.72 -13.75 -3.17
N MET A 63 7.56 -13.02 -2.42
CA MET A 63 8.86 -12.54 -2.89
C MET A 63 9.82 -13.70 -3.20
N ASN A 64 9.88 -14.70 -2.32
CA ASN A 64 10.69 -15.90 -2.51
C ASN A 64 10.22 -16.73 -3.70
N THR A 65 8.90 -16.89 -3.88
CA THR A 65 8.31 -17.57 -5.04
C THR A 65 8.67 -16.83 -6.33
N LEU A 66 8.53 -15.50 -6.33
CA LEU A 66 8.86 -14.69 -7.50
C LEU A 66 10.35 -14.75 -7.85
N ASN A 67 11.23 -14.67 -6.84
CA ASN A 67 12.67 -14.87 -7.01
C ASN A 67 12.99 -16.24 -7.61
N ALA A 68 12.33 -17.31 -7.12
CA ALA A 68 12.50 -18.66 -7.66
C ALA A 68 12.07 -18.74 -9.14
N THR A 69 10.91 -18.18 -9.49
CA THR A 69 10.42 -18.14 -10.88
C THR A 69 11.38 -17.39 -11.81
N VAL A 70 11.92 -16.26 -11.36
CA VAL A 70 12.90 -15.49 -12.14
C VAL A 70 14.19 -16.28 -12.33
N ASN A 71 14.67 -16.98 -11.29
CA ASN A 71 15.84 -17.84 -11.39
C ASN A 71 15.63 -19.03 -12.34
N GLU A 72 14.47 -19.67 -12.30
CA GLU A 72 14.11 -20.74 -13.24
C GLU A 72 14.08 -20.21 -14.68
N MET A 73 13.51 -19.03 -14.89
CA MET A 73 13.50 -18.38 -16.19
C MET A 73 14.92 -18.06 -16.68
N HIS A 74 15.81 -17.56 -15.82
CA HIS A 74 17.22 -17.38 -16.16
C HIS A 74 17.89 -18.71 -16.53
N ALA A 75 17.59 -19.79 -15.81
CA ALA A 75 18.12 -21.12 -16.12
C ALA A 75 17.63 -21.64 -17.48
N ILE A 76 16.37 -21.38 -17.84
CA ILE A 76 15.82 -21.69 -19.16
C ILE A 76 16.55 -20.87 -20.23
N ILE A 77 16.67 -19.55 -20.05
CA ILE A 77 17.41 -18.67 -20.98
C ILE A 77 18.86 -19.15 -21.15
N GLY A 78 19.53 -19.54 -20.07
CA GLY A 78 20.89 -20.08 -20.11
C GLY A 78 20.98 -21.38 -20.92
N LYS A 79 20.00 -22.28 -20.77
CA LYS A 79 19.91 -23.53 -21.55
C LYS A 79 19.58 -23.30 -23.02
N ILE A 80 18.79 -22.26 -23.35
CA ILE A 80 18.52 -21.84 -24.74
C ILE A 80 19.83 -21.49 -25.47
N ASN A 81 20.80 -20.92 -24.74
CA ASN A 81 22.09 -20.56 -25.32
C ASN A 81 22.96 -21.80 -25.67
N SER A 82 22.55 -23.00 -25.26
CA SER A 82 23.13 -24.26 -25.75
C SER A 82 22.32 -24.77 -26.94
N THR A 83 22.91 -24.76 -28.13
CA THR A 83 22.26 -25.07 -29.42
C THR A 83 21.91 -26.55 -29.65
N GLU A 84 21.99 -27.38 -28.62
CA GLU A 84 21.83 -28.84 -28.76
C GLU A 84 20.37 -29.30 -28.53
N GLY A 85 19.88 -30.15 -29.44
CA GLY A 85 18.57 -30.80 -29.35
C GLY A 85 17.40 -30.09 -30.03
N SER A 86 16.23 -30.74 -30.05
CA SER A 86 14.99 -30.26 -30.69
C SER A 86 14.46 -28.95 -30.06
N LEU A 87 14.73 -28.74 -28.77
CA LEU A 87 14.46 -27.49 -28.05
C LEU A 87 15.38 -26.36 -28.53
N GLY A 88 16.67 -26.64 -28.77
CA GLY A 88 17.61 -25.68 -29.35
C GLY A 88 17.20 -25.21 -30.76
N LYS A 89 16.46 -26.03 -31.52
CA LYS A 89 15.94 -25.66 -32.86
C LYS A 89 14.68 -24.79 -32.82
N ILE A 90 13.83 -24.93 -31.80
CA ILE A 90 12.60 -24.11 -31.62
C ILE A 90 12.94 -22.79 -30.89
N MET A 91 13.96 -22.79 -30.03
CA MET A 91 14.29 -21.66 -29.15
C MET A 91 15.42 -20.75 -29.66
N ASN A 92 15.97 -21.00 -30.86
CA ASN A 92 16.93 -20.09 -31.51
C ASN A 92 16.22 -18.91 -32.21
N ASP A 93 14.99 -18.59 -31.82
CA ASP A 93 14.32 -17.37 -32.24
C ASP A 93 14.87 -16.20 -31.40
N PRO A 94 15.66 -15.30 -32.00
CA PRO A 94 16.21 -14.15 -31.29
C PRO A 94 15.11 -13.26 -30.71
N VAL A 95 13.92 -13.21 -31.31
CA VAL A 95 12.78 -12.43 -30.81
C VAL A 95 12.26 -13.00 -29.50
N LEU A 96 12.05 -14.33 -29.44
CA LEU A 96 11.60 -14.99 -28.21
C LEU A 96 12.63 -14.84 -27.08
N TYR A 97 13.91 -15.06 -27.39
CA TYR A 97 15.00 -14.89 -26.44
C TYR A 97 15.05 -13.45 -25.89
N ASN A 98 15.03 -12.44 -26.77
CA ASN A 98 15.06 -11.04 -26.37
C ASN A 98 13.85 -10.67 -25.51
N ASN A 99 12.66 -11.17 -25.84
CA ASN A 99 11.46 -10.92 -25.04
C ASN A 99 11.55 -11.54 -23.64
N LEU A 100 12.06 -12.77 -23.53
CA LEU A 100 12.20 -13.46 -22.25
C LEU A 100 13.29 -12.83 -21.37
N ALA A 101 14.43 -12.50 -21.98
CA ALA A 101 15.51 -11.74 -21.35
C ALA A 101 15.03 -10.36 -20.84
N SER A 102 14.31 -9.60 -21.69
CA SER A 102 13.72 -8.31 -21.32
C SER A 102 12.73 -8.45 -20.16
N THR A 103 11.94 -9.52 -20.16
CA THR A 103 10.98 -9.82 -19.08
C THR A 103 11.70 -10.11 -17.76
N GLY A 104 12.78 -10.91 -17.78
CA GLY A 104 13.63 -11.14 -16.61
C GLY A 104 14.22 -9.87 -16.03
N ASN A 105 14.75 -9.01 -16.89
CA ASN A 105 15.27 -7.71 -16.45
C ASN A 105 14.19 -6.85 -15.78
N LYS A 106 12.99 -6.78 -16.36
CA LYS A 106 11.88 -6.01 -15.78
C LYS A 106 11.41 -6.59 -14.45
N LEU A 107 11.37 -7.91 -14.31
CA LEU A 107 11.03 -8.58 -13.06
C LEU A 107 12.09 -8.35 -11.99
N ASN A 108 13.37 -8.45 -12.32
CA ASN A 108 14.47 -8.11 -11.42
C ASN A 108 14.39 -6.66 -10.94
N LEU A 109 14.14 -5.71 -11.85
CA LEU A 109 13.94 -4.31 -11.49
C LEU A 109 12.75 -4.10 -10.55
N LEU A 110 11.64 -4.81 -10.80
CA LEU A 110 10.46 -4.75 -9.93
C LEU A 110 10.76 -5.33 -8.54
N LEU A 111 11.48 -6.46 -8.48
CA LEU A 111 11.90 -7.10 -7.22
C LEU A 111 12.80 -6.17 -6.40
N ASP A 112 13.78 -5.56 -7.04
CA ASP A 112 14.66 -4.56 -6.44
C ASP A 112 13.86 -3.36 -5.93
N ASP A 113 12.94 -2.85 -6.75
CA ASP A 113 12.11 -1.69 -6.41
C ASP A 113 11.18 -1.98 -5.23
N ILE A 114 10.59 -3.17 -5.18
CA ILE A 114 9.77 -3.60 -4.04
C ILE A 114 10.63 -3.72 -2.77
N ARG A 115 11.86 -4.25 -2.87
CA ARG A 115 12.79 -4.41 -1.75
C ARG A 115 13.18 -3.07 -1.12
N VAL A 116 13.51 -2.07 -1.94
CA VAL A 116 13.93 -0.74 -1.43
C VAL A 116 12.77 0.24 -1.24
N ASN A 117 11.64 0.05 -1.92
CA ASN A 117 10.46 0.91 -1.85
C ASN A 117 9.16 0.15 -1.52
N PRO A 118 9.09 -0.63 -0.42
CA PRO A 118 7.91 -1.46 -0.12
C PRO A 118 6.62 -0.63 0.05
N LYS A 119 6.74 0.62 0.53
CA LYS A 119 5.61 1.56 0.72
C LYS A 119 4.91 1.97 -0.59
N ARG A 120 5.52 1.78 -1.76
CA ARG A 120 4.89 2.08 -3.06
C ARG A 120 3.86 1.03 -3.48
N TYR A 121 4.02 -0.19 -2.95
CA TYR A 121 3.21 -1.35 -3.31
C TYR A 121 2.24 -1.75 -2.20
N ILE A 122 2.53 -1.37 -0.96
CA ILE A 122 1.64 -1.56 0.18
C ILE A 122 0.95 -0.23 0.50
N ASN A 123 -0.33 -0.10 0.17
CA ASN A 123 -1.14 1.09 0.43
C ASN A 123 -1.87 0.95 1.77
N ILE A 124 -1.33 1.55 2.83
CA ILE A 124 -2.00 1.65 4.14
C ILE A 124 -2.40 3.11 4.34
N SER A 125 -3.63 3.45 3.95
CA SER A 125 -4.17 4.80 4.16
C SER A 125 -5.00 4.85 5.43
N VAL A 126 -4.39 5.30 6.53
CA VAL A 126 -5.12 5.73 7.74
C VAL A 126 -5.34 7.24 7.78
N PHE A 127 -4.50 8.00 7.06
CA PHE A 127 -4.69 9.43 6.76
C PHE A 127 -4.16 9.68 5.35
N GLY A 128 -4.99 10.29 4.50
CA GLY A 128 -4.91 10.23 3.04
C GLY A 128 -3.74 10.95 2.38
N LYS A 129 -2.51 10.44 2.51
CA LYS A 129 -1.41 10.83 1.63
C LYS A 129 -0.76 9.61 0.96
N LYS A 130 -0.87 9.58 -0.38
CA LYS A 130 -0.24 8.58 -1.25
C LYS A 130 1.25 8.85 -1.38
N SER A 131 2.09 7.81 -1.26
CA SER A 131 3.53 7.90 -1.58
C SER A 131 3.73 7.80 -3.10
N THR A 132 4.36 8.80 -3.72
CA THR A 132 4.53 8.92 -5.18
C THR A 132 6.01 8.93 -5.60
N GLY A 133 6.84 8.06 -5.02
CA GLY A 133 8.22 7.88 -5.48
C GLY A 133 8.29 7.32 -6.91
N SER A 134 9.31 7.71 -7.68
CA SER A 134 9.57 7.15 -9.02
C SER A 134 10.08 5.70 -8.93
N ALA A 135 9.74 4.87 -9.92
CA ALA A 135 10.21 3.49 -9.99
C ALA A 135 11.71 3.40 -10.26
N LEU A 136 12.35 2.32 -9.79
CA LEU A 136 13.72 2.01 -10.18
C LEU A 136 13.79 1.78 -11.70
N LYS A 137 14.78 2.41 -12.32
CA LYS A 137 15.08 2.26 -13.75
C LYS A 137 16.36 1.47 -14.01
N VAL A 138 17.14 1.24 -12.96
CA VAL A 138 18.42 0.53 -12.99
C VAL A 138 18.48 -0.46 -11.82
N PRO A 139 19.15 -1.60 -12.00
CA PRO A 139 19.33 -2.59 -10.94
C PRO A 139 20.11 -2.04 -9.75
N LEU A 140 19.94 -2.66 -8.59
CA LEU A 140 20.78 -2.38 -7.43
C LEU A 140 22.20 -2.94 -7.62
N PRO A 141 23.24 -2.31 -7.03
CA PRO A 141 24.61 -2.79 -7.17
C PRO A 141 24.84 -4.23 -6.68
N ASP A 142 24.06 -4.70 -5.71
CA ASP A 142 24.18 -6.06 -5.14
C ASP A 142 23.45 -7.13 -5.97
N THR A 143 22.60 -6.74 -6.94
CA THR A 143 21.88 -7.67 -7.82
C THR A 143 22.56 -7.91 -9.17
N LEU A 144 23.70 -7.24 -9.43
CA LEU A 144 24.53 -7.37 -10.65
C LEU A 144 25.03 -8.80 -10.95
N ASN A 145 24.91 -9.73 -10.01
CA ASN A 145 25.31 -11.13 -10.19
C ASN A 145 24.33 -11.93 -11.07
N ALA A 146 23.11 -11.42 -11.31
CA ALA A 146 22.22 -11.94 -12.35
C ALA A 146 22.58 -11.30 -13.70
N PRO A 147 22.72 -12.07 -14.80
CA PRO A 147 23.08 -11.52 -16.10
C PRO A 147 21.94 -10.62 -16.61
N TYR A 148 22.14 -9.29 -16.53
CA TYR A 148 21.23 -8.31 -17.09
C TYR A 148 21.54 -8.09 -18.57
N TYR A 149 20.55 -8.34 -19.43
CA TYR A 149 20.65 -7.98 -20.84
C TYR A 149 20.44 -6.47 -21.01
N ILE A 150 21.52 -5.72 -21.12
CA ILE A 150 21.45 -4.30 -21.48
C ILE A 150 21.25 -4.21 -22.98
N GLU A 151 20.00 -4.07 -23.41
CA GLU A 151 19.73 -3.68 -24.80
C GLU A 151 20.23 -2.24 -24.98
N LYS A 152 21.33 -2.06 -25.72
CA LYS A 152 21.80 -0.72 -26.07
C LYS A 152 20.76 -0.08 -26.97
N VAL A 153 20.01 0.88 -26.42
CA VAL A 153 19.09 1.72 -27.20
C VAL A 153 19.91 2.35 -28.33
N LYS A 154 19.57 2.03 -29.59
CA LYS A 154 20.10 2.76 -30.74
C LYS A 154 19.54 4.17 -30.68
N THR A 155 20.31 5.12 -30.19
CA THR A 155 20.10 6.54 -30.43
C THR A 155 20.39 6.79 -31.91
N ASN A 156 19.34 7.03 -32.69
CA ASN A 156 19.44 7.58 -34.04
C ASN A 156 19.84 9.06 -33.98
#